data_AF-A0A7C0UHR7-F1
#
_entry.id   AF-A0A7C0UHR7-F1
#
_cell.length_a   1.000
_cell.length_b   1.000
_cell.length_c   1.000
_cell.angle_alpha   90.00
_cell.angle_beta   90.00
_cell.angle_gamma   90.00
#
_symmetry.space_group_name_H-M   'P 1'
#
loop_
_entity.id
_entity.type
_entity.pdbx_description
1 polymer ?
#
loop_
_entity_poly.entity_id
_entity_poly.type
_entity_poly.pdbx_seq_one_letter_code
_entity_poly.pdbx_strand_id
1 'polypeptide(L)'
;MNIFRSRRILRIHQDFHLGQMLYTKEGKFVIIDFEGEIARPNKDRGLLEPAVRDLAGLLRSLGYIAFFALKDHLKTSIEETFNALKGSEGEVVRKWAWKTANSFIERYFKYTSNSSISIHGVSNCDLDEWGLEACKIWRIERSLYEIVYETRFRPNYTCIPLLGLVDYLP
;
A
#
# COMPACT_ATOMS: atom_id res chain seq x y z
N MET A 1 0.57 -15.17 17.85
CA MET A 1 0.27 -13.79 17.41
C MET A 1 -1.17 -13.75 16.91
N ASN A 2 -2.07 -13.06 17.60
CA ASN A 2 -3.51 -13.12 17.36
C ASN A 2 -4.02 -11.93 16.52
N ILE A 3 -3.22 -11.50 15.54
CA ILE A 3 -3.35 -10.20 14.83
C ILE A 3 -4.73 -10.01 14.20
N PHE A 4 -5.35 -11.10 13.74
CA PHE A 4 -6.61 -11.07 12.99
C PHE A 4 -7.83 -11.61 13.75
N ARG A 5 -7.69 -12.16 14.96
CA ARG A 5 -8.88 -12.62 15.71
C ARG A 5 -9.65 -11.42 16.26
N SER A 6 -10.98 -11.52 16.21
CA SER A 6 -11.92 -10.49 16.68
C SER A 6 -11.79 -9.14 15.96
N ARG A 7 -11.15 -9.10 14.77
CA ARG A 7 -11.06 -7.89 13.94
C ARG A 7 -12.32 -7.68 13.14
N ARG A 8 -12.65 -6.42 12.91
CA ARG A 8 -13.77 -6.06 12.02
C ARG A 8 -13.35 -6.16 10.57
N ILE A 9 -14.29 -6.64 9.77
CA ILE A 9 -14.21 -6.74 8.32
C ILE A 9 -15.34 -5.90 7.73
N LEU A 10 -15.08 -5.28 6.58
CA LEU A 10 -16.01 -4.39 5.90
C LEU A 10 -15.86 -4.55 4.37
N ARG A 11 -16.78 -3.99 3.59
CA ARG A 11 -16.61 -3.92 2.13
C ARG A 11 -15.51 -2.91 1.85
N ILE A 12 -14.40 -3.39 1.31
CA ILE A 12 -13.25 -2.57 0.90
C ILE A 12 -13.26 -2.40 -0.62
N HIS A 13 -12.41 -1.53 -1.14
CA HIS A 13 -12.20 -1.32 -2.58
C HIS A 13 -11.50 -2.52 -3.23
N GLN A 14 -10.68 -3.27 -2.48
CA GLN A 14 -9.93 -4.46 -2.90
C GLN A 14 -8.76 -4.18 -3.87
N ASP A 15 -8.76 -3.06 -4.60
CA ASP A 15 -7.67 -2.64 -5.49
C ASP A 15 -7.27 -1.17 -5.27
N PHE A 16 -7.27 -0.73 -4.01
CA PHE A 16 -7.04 0.68 -3.71
C PHE A 16 -5.57 1.08 -3.88
N HIS A 17 -5.32 2.08 -4.73
CA HIS A 17 -4.00 2.67 -4.95
C HIS A 17 -4.12 4.16 -5.32
N LEU A 18 -3.02 4.90 -5.34
CA LEU A 18 -3.05 6.36 -5.60
C LEU A 18 -3.66 6.72 -6.97
N GLY A 19 -3.51 5.86 -7.98
CA GLY A 19 -4.20 6.03 -9.26
C GLY A 19 -5.74 6.07 -9.19
N GLN A 20 -6.33 5.54 -8.12
CA GLN A 20 -7.79 5.57 -7.87
C GLN A 20 -8.23 6.75 -6.99
N MET A 21 -7.33 7.68 -6.69
CA MET A 21 -7.63 8.89 -5.92
C MET A 21 -7.56 10.12 -6.83
N LEU A 22 -8.69 10.79 -7.00
CA LEU A 22 -8.76 12.07 -7.67
C LEU A 22 -8.82 13.20 -6.65
N TYR A 23 -8.01 14.24 -6.85
CA TYR A 23 -8.08 15.46 -6.05
C TYR A 23 -8.86 16.54 -6.81
N THR A 24 -9.97 16.97 -6.22
CA THR A 24 -10.91 17.92 -6.81
C THR A 24 -10.49 19.37 -6.56
N LYS A 25 -10.99 20.31 -7.37
CA LYS A 25 -10.72 21.75 -7.19
C LYS A 25 -11.28 22.29 -5.88
N GLU A 26 -12.32 21.64 -5.36
CA GLU A 26 -12.95 21.92 -4.07
C GLU A 26 -12.13 21.41 -2.88
N GLY A 27 -10.94 20.87 -3.13
CA GLY A 27 -10.00 20.42 -2.09
C GLY A 27 -10.35 19.07 -1.47
N LYS A 28 -11.16 18.25 -2.15
CA LYS A 28 -11.60 16.93 -1.68
C LYS A 28 -10.99 15.80 -2.49
N PHE A 29 -10.78 14.66 -1.85
CA PHE A 29 -10.48 13.41 -2.53
C PHE A 29 -11.77 12.70 -2.94
N VAL A 30 -11.79 12.18 -4.17
CA VAL A 30 -12.79 11.25 -4.68
C VAL A 30 -12.09 9.94 -4.98
N ILE A 31 -12.64 8.85 -4.45
CA ILE A 31 -12.16 7.49 -4.71
C ILE A 31 -13.03 6.92 -5.83
N ILE A 32 -12.40 6.29 -6.82
CA ILE A 32 -13.06 5.73 -8.02
C ILE A 32 -12.77 4.23 -8.15
N ASP A 33 -13.37 3.57 -9.15
CA ASP A 33 -13.02 2.21 -9.58
C ASP A 33 -13.19 1.09 -8.52
N PHE A 34 -14.38 0.99 -7.95
CA PHE A 34 -14.73 -0.03 -6.94
C PHE A 34 -15.00 -1.43 -7.53
N GLU A 35 -14.43 -1.78 -8.69
CA GLU A 35 -14.61 -3.10 -9.31
C GLU A 35 -13.83 -4.23 -8.58
N GLY A 36 -12.81 -3.84 -7.81
CA GLY A 36 -11.91 -4.75 -7.11
C GLY A 36 -10.83 -5.35 -8.01
N GLU A 37 -10.04 -6.30 -7.47
CA GLU A 37 -8.92 -6.88 -8.21
C GLU A 37 -9.41 -7.68 -9.43
N ILE A 38 -8.87 -7.37 -10.61
CA ILE A 38 -9.23 -8.04 -11.87
C ILE A 38 -9.02 -9.56 -11.76
N ALA A 39 -7.92 -9.98 -11.12
CA ALA A 39 -7.57 -11.39 -10.98
C ALA A 39 -8.42 -12.15 -9.95
N ARG A 40 -9.26 -11.47 -9.16
CA ARG A 40 -10.15 -12.14 -8.20
C ARG A 40 -11.36 -12.76 -8.89
N PRO A 41 -11.71 -14.01 -8.55
CA PRO A 41 -12.98 -14.60 -8.96
C PRO A 41 -14.16 -13.72 -8.54
N ASN A 42 -15.21 -13.63 -9.37
CA ASN A 42 -16.38 -12.80 -9.09
C ASN A 42 -17.05 -13.09 -7.73
N LYS A 43 -17.01 -14.36 -7.28
CA LYS A 43 -17.54 -14.77 -5.97
C LYS A 43 -16.79 -14.16 -4.78
N ASP A 44 -15.54 -13.74 -4.98
CA ASP A 44 -14.68 -13.15 -3.95
C ASP A 44 -14.69 -11.61 -4.01
N ARG A 45 -15.26 -11.04 -5.09
CA ARG A 45 -15.50 -9.61 -5.22
C ARG A 45 -16.61 -9.19 -4.27
N GLY A 46 -16.31 -8.22 -3.41
CA GLY A 46 -17.26 -7.75 -2.40
C GLY A 46 -17.38 -8.61 -1.13
N LEU A 47 -16.50 -9.60 -0.94
CA LEU A 47 -16.30 -10.20 0.39
C LEU A 47 -15.84 -9.12 1.38
N LEU A 48 -16.23 -9.29 2.64
CA LEU A 48 -15.79 -8.41 3.71
C LEU A 48 -14.33 -8.72 4.06
N GLU A 49 -13.50 -7.70 4.07
CA GLU A 49 -12.06 -7.81 4.38
C GLU A 49 -11.65 -6.70 5.35
N PRO A 50 -10.50 -6.83 6.03
CA PRO A 50 -10.01 -5.79 6.92
C PRO A 50 -9.66 -4.51 6.15
N ALA A 51 -10.08 -3.34 6.65
CA ALA A 51 -9.79 -2.04 6.02
C ALA A 51 -8.30 -1.76 5.80
N VAL A 52 -7.45 -2.35 6.64
CA VAL A 52 -5.99 -2.24 6.53
C VAL A 52 -5.43 -2.85 5.22
N ARG A 53 -6.18 -3.70 4.53
CA ARG A 53 -5.80 -4.24 3.23
C ARG A 53 -5.81 -3.17 2.14
N ASP A 54 -6.85 -2.33 2.08
CA ASP A 54 -6.88 -1.16 1.18
C ASP A 54 -5.78 -0.16 1.54
N LEU A 55 -5.56 0.08 2.83
CA LEU A 55 -4.46 0.94 3.29
C LEU A 55 -3.11 0.40 2.80
N ALA A 56 -2.87 -0.91 2.88
CA ALA A 56 -1.66 -1.52 2.35
C ALA A 56 -1.49 -1.29 0.85
N GLY A 57 -2.54 -1.46 0.04
CA GLY A 57 -2.53 -1.16 -1.40
C GLY A 57 -2.16 0.30 -1.69
N LEU A 58 -2.76 1.23 -0.96
CA LEU A 58 -2.43 2.65 -1.09
C LEU A 58 -0.96 2.91 -0.77
N LEU A 59 -0.46 2.37 0.34
CA LEU A 59 0.93 2.56 0.78
C LEU A 59 1.94 1.91 -0.17
N ARG A 60 1.59 0.82 -0.86
CA ARG A 60 2.43 0.20 -1.91
C ARG A 60 2.66 1.15 -3.10
N SER A 61 1.68 2.00 -3.41
CA SER A 61 1.80 3.01 -4.47
C SER A 61 3.00 3.94 -4.29
N LEU A 62 3.39 4.22 -3.03
CA LEU A 62 4.53 5.11 -2.73
C LEU A 62 5.86 4.53 -3.21
N GLY A 63 6.02 3.20 -3.19
CA GLY A 63 7.23 2.55 -3.70
C GLY A 63 7.36 2.69 -5.21
N TYR A 64 6.25 2.58 -5.94
CA TYR A 64 6.20 2.84 -7.38
C TYR A 64 6.50 4.31 -7.69
N ILE A 65 5.91 5.24 -6.95
CA ILE A 65 6.18 6.68 -7.13
C ILE A 65 7.66 6.99 -6.89
N ALA A 66 8.25 6.49 -5.80
CA ALA A 66 9.66 6.68 -5.51
C ALA A 66 10.55 6.14 -6.64
N PHE A 67 10.26 4.95 -7.15
CA PHE A 67 10.98 4.34 -8.26
C PHE A 67 10.89 5.20 -9.52
N PHE A 68 9.68 5.57 -9.94
CA PHE A 68 9.47 6.33 -11.17
C PHE A 68 9.96 7.77 -11.08
N ALA A 69 9.89 8.39 -9.89
CA ALA A 69 10.49 9.70 -9.66
C ALA A 69 12.01 9.66 -9.84
N LEU A 70 12.69 8.63 -9.31
CA LEU A 70 14.13 8.45 -9.51
C LEU A 70 14.47 8.20 -10.97
N LYS A 71 13.72 7.31 -11.64
CA LYS A 71 13.88 7.01 -13.06
C LYS A 71 13.75 8.26 -13.92
N ASP A 72 12.73 9.09 -13.66
CA ASP A 72 12.49 10.33 -14.41
C ASP A 72 13.59 11.37 -14.14
N HIS A 73 13.97 11.52 -12.87
CA HIS A 73 15.05 12.42 -12.45
C HIS A 73 16.39 12.08 -13.12
N LEU A 74 16.77 10.80 -13.13
CA LEU A 74 18.03 10.33 -13.72
C LEU A 74 17.95 10.09 -15.23
N LYS A 75 16.74 10.09 -15.81
CA LYS A 75 16.47 9.77 -17.22
C LYS A 75 17.03 8.41 -17.66
N THR A 76 16.92 7.43 -16.78
CA THR A 76 17.50 6.10 -16.95
C THR A 76 16.48 5.05 -17.40
N SER A 77 17.00 3.91 -17.84
CA SER A 77 16.26 2.67 -17.98
C SER A 77 15.82 2.11 -16.60
N ILE A 78 14.98 1.07 -16.63
CA ILE A 78 14.52 0.40 -15.41
C ILE A 78 15.67 -0.29 -14.67
N GLU A 79 16.58 -0.93 -15.39
CA GLU A 79 17.74 -1.61 -14.82
C GLU A 79 18.71 -0.63 -14.17
N GLU A 80 19.04 0.46 -14.87
CA GLU A 80 19.88 1.53 -14.32
C GLU A 80 19.24 2.19 -13.09
N THR A 81 17.92 2.42 -13.10
CA THR A 81 17.19 2.93 -11.93
C THR A 81 17.28 1.96 -10.75
N PHE A 82 17.12 0.66 -11.01
CA PHE A 82 17.24 -0.37 -9.97
C PHE A 82 18.64 -0.39 -9.34
N ASN A 83 19.68 -0.18 -10.13
CA ASN A 83 21.04 -0.06 -9.62
C ASN A 83 21.24 1.25 -8.83
N ALA A 84 20.70 2.37 -9.33
CA ALA A 84 20.76 3.67 -8.66
C ALA A 84 20.03 3.71 -7.31
N LEU A 85 19.03 2.83 -7.11
CA LEU A 85 18.33 2.71 -5.82
C LEU A 85 19.23 2.34 -4.64
N LYS A 86 20.41 1.75 -4.90
CA LYS A 86 21.40 1.40 -3.88
C LYS A 86 22.31 2.58 -3.51
N GLY A 87 22.27 3.67 -4.29
CA GLY A 87 23.07 4.87 -4.07
C GLY A 87 22.34 5.93 -3.24
N SER A 88 22.96 7.12 -3.14
CA SER A 88 22.47 8.26 -2.37
C SER A 88 21.07 8.73 -2.79
N GLU A 89 20.83 8.85 -4.09
CA GLU A 89 19.56 9.31 -4.66
C GLU A 89 18.47 8.27 -4.42
N GLY A 90 18.83 6.99 -4.49
CA GLY A 90 17.99 5.87 -4.10
C GLY A 90 17.56 5.92 -2.65
N GLU A 91 18.50 6.20 -1.74
CA GLU A 91 18.21 6.37 -0.32
C GLU A 91 17.21 7.51 -0.08
N VAL A 92 17.36 8.64 -0.79
CA VAL A 92 16.45 9.78 -0.68
C VAL A 92 15.01 9.39 -1.02
N VAL A 93 14.77 8.76 -2.17
CA VAL A 93 13.41 8.40 -2.60
C VAL A 93 12.81 7.28 -1.73
N ARG A 94 13.62 6.31 -1.28
CA ARG A 94 13.20 5.26 -0.32
C ARG A 94 12.80 5.86 1.02
N LYS A 95 13.62 6.77 1.56
CA LYS A 95 13.35 7.47 2.82
C LYS A 95 12.10 8.34 2.73
N TRP A 96 11.87 8.99 1.58
CA TRP A 96 10.63 9.70 1.32
C TRP A 96 9.41 8.76 1.35
N ALA A 97 9.47 7.63 0.66
CA ALA A 97 8.36 6.66 0.63
C ALA A 97 8.07 6.12 2.04
N TRP A 98 9.11 5.77 2.79
CA TRP A 98 8.98 5.28 4.17
C TRP A 98 8.38 6.32 5.12
N LYS A 99 8.90 7.56 5.12
CA LYS A 99 8.38 8.65 5.97
C LYS A 99 6.94 8.98 5.64
N THR A 100 6.61 9.04 4.35
CA THR A 100 5.25 9.31 3.88
C THR A 100 4.31 8.18 4.31
N ALA A 101 4.72 6.93 4.17
CA ALA A 101 3.93 5.78 4.60
C ALA A 101 3.63 5.81 6.10
N ASN A 102 4.64 6.05 6.94
CA ASN A 102 4.44 6.11 8.40
C ASN A 102 3.54 7.27 8.80
N SER A 103 3.73 8.46 8.21
CA SER A 103 2.85 9.60 8.49
C SER A 103 1.40 9.31 8.07
N PHE A 104 1.19 8.58 6.96
CA PHE A 104 -0.14 8.18 6.53
C PHE A 104 -0.76 7.17 7.49
N ILE A 105 -0.01 6.14 7.90
CA ILE A 105 -0.43 5.13 8.89
C ILE A 105 -0.86 5.80 10.19
N GLU A 106 0.01 6.63 10.77
CA GLU A 106 -0.26 7.35 12.03
C GLU A 106 -1.53 8.19 11.94
N ARG A 107 -1.68 8.96 10.85
CA ARG A 107 -2.85 9.82 10.66
C ARG A 107 -4.11 8.99 10.43
N TYR A 108 -4.03 7.93 9.63
CA TYR A 108 -5.16 7.05 9.37
C TYR A 108 -5.67 6.41 10.67
N PHE A 109 -4.79 5.86 11.50
CA PHE A 109 -5.19 5.26 12.77
C PHE A 109 -5.68 6.30 13.78
N LYS A 110 -5.07 7.50 13.83
CA LYS A 110 -5.58 8.62 14.63
C LYS A 110 -6.97 9.09 14.21
N TYR A 111 -7.27 9.13 12.91
CA TYR A 111 -8.60 9.51 12.43
C TYR A 111 -9.64 8.41 12.72
N THR A 112 -9.28 7.16 12.47
CA THR A 112 -10.20 6.02 12.67
C THR A 112 -10.44 5.69 14.15
N SER A 113 -9.51 6.01 15.05
CA SER A 113 -9.70 5.87 16.51
C SER A 113 -10.71 6.87 17.09
N ASN A 114 -10.86 8.04 16.43
CA ASN A 114 -11.84 9.07 16.81
C ASN A 114 -13.21 8.89 16.11
N SER A 115 -13.37 7.84 15.30
CA SER A 115 -14.64 7.51 14.66
C SER A 115 -15.66 7.01 15.68
N SER A 116 -16.93 7.37 15.51
CA SER A 116 -18.05 6.82 16.30
C SER A 116 -18.27 5.32 16.07
N ILE A 117 -17.73 4.79 14.96
CA ILE A 117 -17.77 3.37 14.60
C ILE A 117 -16.37 2.80 14.73
N SER A 118 -16.24 1.68 15.46
CA SER A 118 -15.00 0.90 15.45
C SER A 118 -14.75 0.31 14.06
N ILE A 119 -13.76 0.84 13.33
CA ILE A 119 -13.43 0.41 11.97
C ILE A 119 -12.63 -0.90 12.01
N HIS A 120 -11.71 -1.04 12.97
CA HIS A 120 -10.75 -2.14 13.01
C HIS A 120 -11.11 -3.27 13.99
N GLY A 121 -12.06 -3.05 14.90
CA GLY A 121 -12.33 -4.02 15.98
C GLY A 121 -11.14 -4.16 16.93
N VAL A 122 -10.46 -3.04 17.21
CA VAL A 122 -9.34 -2.93 18.14
C VAL A 122 -9.65 -1.78 19.09
N SER A 123 -9.28 -1.91 20.36
CA SER A 123 -9.27 -0.83 21.35
C SER A 123 -8.33 0.30 20.89
N ASN A 124 -8.67 1.54 21.23
CA ASN A 124 -7.87 2.70 20.81
C ASN A 124 -6.43 2.67 21.33
N CYS A 125 -6.19 2.06 22.50
CA CYS A 125 -4.84 1.94 23.08
C CYS A 125 -3.91 1.00 22.30
N ASP A 126 -4.45 0.06 21.53
CA ASP A 126 -3.66 -0.97 20.83
C ASP A 126 -3.58 -0.70 19.31
N LEU A 127 -4.26 0.35 18.82
CA LEU A 127 -4.41 0.62 17.38
C LEU A 127 -3.09 0.94 16.68
N ASP A 128 -2.18 1.67 17.32
CA ASP A 128 -0.92 2.07 16.69
C ASP A 128 0.02 0.87 16.51
N GLU A 129 0.25 0.10 17.57
CA GLU A 129 1.07 -1.13 17.53
C GLU A 129 0.46 -2.19 16.60
N TRP A 130 -0.84 -2.45 16.75
CA TRP A 130 -1.54 -3.41 15.89
C TRP A 130 -1.55 -2.94 14.43
N GLY A 131 -1.76 -1.65 14.19
CA GLY A 131 -1.92 -1.06 12.88
C GLY A 131 -0.65 -1.20 12.04
N LEU A 132 0.52 -0.98 12.65
CA LEU A 132 1.82 -1.18 12.00
C LEU A 132 2.04 -2.63 11.58
N GLU A 133 1.81 -3.58 12.50
CA GLU A 133 1.99 -5.01 12.22
C GLU A 133 0.97 -5.54 11.20
N ALA A 134 -0.30 -5.13 11.31
CA ALA A 134 -1.34 -5.50 10.37
C ALA A 134 -1.05 -4.91 8.97
N CYS A 135 -0.63 -3.65 8.89
CA CYS A 135 -0.21 -3.02 7.62
C CYS A 135 0.97 -3.78 7.02
N LYS A 136 1.96 -4.17 7.81
CA LYS A 136 3.12 -4.93 7.33
C LYS A 136 2.71 -6.23 6.63
N ILE A 137 1.82 -7.01 7.25
CA ILE A 137 1.35 -8.29 6.66
C ILE A 137 0.61 -8.05 5.35
N TRP A 138 -0.31 -7.10 5.30
CA TRP A 138 -1.06 -6.82 4.07
C TRP A 138 -0.19 -6.19 2.98
N ARG A 139 0.86 -5.46 3.33
CA ARG A 139 1.86 -4.97 2.36
C ARG A 139 2.69 -6.11 1.79
N ILE A 140 3.03 -7.12 2.59
CA ILE A 140 3.68 -8.35 2.10
C ILE A 140 2.75 -9.09 1.13
N GLU A 141 1.50 -9.34 1.51
CA GLU A 141 0.50 -9.98 0.64
C GLU A 141 0.35 -9.23 -0.69
N ARG A 142 0.21 -7.90 -0.62
CA ARG A 142 0.10 -7.07 -1.81
C ARG A 142 1.36 -7.08 -2.68
N SER A 143 2.56 -7.05 -2.08
CA SER A 143 3.80 -7.19 -2.83
C SER A 143 3.88 -8.54 -3.57
N LEU A 144 3.43 -9.64 -2.95
CA LEU A 144 3.39 -10.95 -3.59
C LEU A 144 2.41 -10.97 -4.77
N TYR A 145 1.21 -10.40 -4.59
CA TYR A 145 0.25 -10.20 -5.67
C TYR A 145 0.85 -9.40 -6.83
N GLU A 146 1.49 -8.27 -6.53
CA GLU A 146 2.15 -7.41 -7.52
C GLU A 146 3.28 -8.13 -8.24
N ILE A 147 4.10 -8.94 -7.57
CA ILE A 147 5.15 -9.74 -8.22
C ILE A 147 4.54 -10.65 -9.29
N VAL A 148 3.46 -11.37 -8.97
CA VAL A 148 2.77 -12.24 -9.93
C VAL A 148 2.19 -11.43 -11.09
N TYR A 149 1.56 -10.30 -10.78
CA TYR A 149 0.96 -9.42 -11.78
C TYR A 149 2.01 -8.82 -12.74
N GLU A 150 3.05 -8.17 -12.21
CA GLU A 150 4.08 -7.51 -13.01
C GLU A 150 4.85 -8.54 -13.85
N THR A 151 5.16 -9.71 -13.29
CA THR A 151 5.82 -10.79 -14.05
C THR A 151 4.99 -11.25 -15.24
N ARG A 152 3.66 -11.18 -15.15
CA ARG A 152 2.75 -11.60 -16.23
C ARG A 152 2.52 -10.51 -17.27
N PHE A 153 2.38 -9.25 -16.85
CA PHE A 153 1.88 -8.18 -17.72
C PHE A 153 2.91 -7.10 -18.04
N ARG A 154 3.88 -6.84 -17.15
CA ARG A 154 4.92 -5.82 -17.33
C ARG A 154 6.25 -6.31 -16.69
N PRO A 155 6.90 -7.35 -17.24
CA PRO A 155 7.99 -8.06 -16.55
C PRO A 155 9.16 -7.17 -16.12
N ASN A 156 9.41 -6.08 -16.86
CA ASN A 156 10.44 -5.11 -16.51
C ASN A 156 10.20 -4.45 -15.14
N TYR A 157 8.95 -4.37 -14.67
CA TYR A 157 8.59 -3.71 -13.41
C TYR A 157 8.60 -4.63 -12.20
N THR A 158 8.83 -5.93 -12.36
CA THR A 158 8.86 -6.92 -11.25
C THR A 158 9.87 -6.58 -10.15
N CYS A 159 10.93 -5.83 -10.46
CA CYS A 159 11.89 -5.37 -9.46
C CYS A 159 11.27 -4.46 -8.38
N ILE A 160 10.23 -3.69 -8.73
CA ILE A 160 9.58 -2.72 -7.82
C ILE A 160 8.85 -3.42 -6.66
N PRO A 161 7.97 -4.42 -6.89
CA PRO A 161 7.35 -5.15 -5.79
C PRO A 161 8.31 -6.09 -5.07
N LEU A 162 9.38 -6.58 -5.70
CA LEU A 162 10.45 -7.31 -5.01
C LEU A 162 11.17 -6.44 -3.97
N LEU A 163 11.54 -5.20 -4.34
CA LEU A 163 12.11 -4.24 -3.39
C LEU A 163 11.17 -3.95 -2.23
N GLY A 164 9.89 -3.75 -2.56
CA GLY A 164 8.83 -3.58 -1.58
C GLY A 164 8.74 -4.75 -0.61
N LEU A 165 8.88 -5.99 -1.09
CA LEU A 165 8.86 -7.18 -0.24
C LEU A 165 10.08 -7.25 0.69
N VAL A 166 11.28 -6.99 0.16
CA VAL A 166 12.55 -7.03 0.93
C VAL A 166 12.52 -6.05 2.10
N ASP A 167 11.91 -4.88 1.95
CA ASP A 167 11.79 -3.89 3.04
C ASP A 167 10.99 -4.39 4.26
N TYR A 168 10.23 -5.50 4.16
CA TYR A 168 9.47 -6.09 5.27
C TYR A 168 10.01 -7.43 5.77
N LEU A 169 11.02 -8.00 5.11
CA LEU A 169 11.64 -9.26 5.51
C LEU A 169 12.80 -8.98 6.50
N PRO A 170 13.07 -9.91 7.44
CA PRO A 170 14.19 -9.80 8.38
C PRO A 170 15.55 -9.92 7.70
#